data_AF-A0A8J4SQ69-F1
#
_entry.id   AF-A0A8J4SQ69-F1
#
_cell.length_a   1.000
_cell.length_b   1.000
_cell.length_c   1.000
_cell.angle_alpha   90.00
_cell.angle_beta   90.00
_cell.angle_gamma   90.00
#
_symmetry.space_group_name_H-M   'P 1'
#
loop_
_entity.id
_entity.type
_entity.pdbx_description
1 polymer ?
#
loop_
_entity_poly.entity_id
_entity_poly.type
_entity_poly.pdbx_seq_one_letter_code
_entity_poly.pdbx_strand_id
1 'polypeptide(L)'
;MFSRALISLRVLLGSKCFSTSTKAYQKVAVLGASGGIGQPMSLLLKQSPLVTQLSLYDIAHVKGVAADLSHIETPARVTSHLGPAELSGCLTGADVVVIPAGVPRKPAVDWNIISSDTVQR
;
A
#
# COMPACT_ATOMS: atom_id res chain seq x y z
N MET A 1 -40.28 -57.36 13.50
CA MET A 1 -40.73 -56.29 14.41
C MET A 1 -39.74 -56.30 15.55
N PHE A 2 -38.75 -55.40 15.65
CA PHE A 2 -38.91 -54.06 16.19
C PHE A 2 -37.87 -53.09 15.59
N SER A 3 -38.37 -51.90 15.25
CA SER A 3 -37.66 -50.77 14.65
C SER A 3 -36.77 -50.07 15.69
N ARG A 4 -35.50 -49.80 15.38
CA ARG A 4 -34.65 -48.89 16.16
C ARG A 4 -34.80 -47.49 15.56
N ALA A 5 -35.62 -46.67 16.21
CA ALA A 5 -35.84 -45.28 15.86
C ALA A 5 -34.61 -44.40 16.16
N LEU A 6 -34.50 -43.37 15.32
CA LEU A 6 -33.53 -42.29 15.27
C LEU A 6 -33.55 -41.41 16.52
N ILE A 7 -32.37 -41.01 17.01
CA ILE A 7 -32.18 -39.67 17.61
C ILE A 7 -30.80 -39.17 17.14
N SER A 8 -30.79 -38.50 15.98
CA SER A 8 -29.67 -37.65 15.57
C SER A 8 -29.80 -36.34 16.35
N LEU A 9 -28.99 -36.20 17.40
CA LEU A 9 -28.86 -34.95 18.14
C LEU A 9 -28.14 -33.93 17.24
N ARG A 10 -28.91 -33.23 16.40
CA ARG A 10 -28.45 -31.99 15.77
C ARG A 10 -28.37 -30.92 16.84
N VAL A 11 -27.19 -30.82 17.45
CA VAL A 11 -26.78 -29.66 18.23
C VAL A 11 -26.78 -28.47 17.28
N LEU A 12 -27.88 -27.72 17.25
CA LEU A 12 -27.96 -26.38 16.67
C LEU A 12 -27.18 -25.42 17.57
N LEU A 13 -25.85 -25.56 17.60
CA LEU A 13 -25.01 -24.44 18.01
C LEU A 13 -25.16 -23.39 16.91
N GLY A 14 -25.91 -22.34 17.22
CA GLY A 14 -26.04 -21.15 16.40
C GLY A 14 -24.67 -20.51 16.22
N SER A 15 -23.95 -20.92 15.19
CA SER A 15 -22.79 -20.21 14.68
C SER A 15 -23.26 -18.88 14.11
N LYS A 16 -23.31 -17.83 14.93
CA LYS A 16 -23.22 -16.47 14.41
C LYS A 16 -21.82 -16.31 13.84
N CYS A 17 -21.64 -16.75 12.60
CA CYS A 17 -20.46 -16.48 11.80
C CYS A 17 -20.47 -14.97 11.51
N PHE A 18 -19.90 -14.19 12.42
CA PHE A 18 -19.48 -12.83 12.12
C PHE A 18 -18.28 -12.94 11.18
N SER A 19 -18.56 -13.21 9.90
CA SER A 19 -17.59 -13.04 8.83
C SER A 19 -17.38 -11.54 8.67
N THR A 20 -16.34 -11.02 9.34
CA THR A 20 -15.76 -9.76 8.91
C THR A 20 -14.97 -10.09 7.66
N SER A 21 -15.50 -9.74 6.48
CA SER A 21 -14.66 -9.68 5.29
C SER A 21 -13.57 -8.66 5.62
N THR A 22 -12.33 -9.12 5.74
CA THR A 22 -11.19 -8.21 5.77
C THR A 22 -11.25 -7.43 4.46
N LYS A 23 -11.55 -6.13 4.53
CA LYS A 23 -11.34 -5.23 3.40
C LYS A 23 -9.85 -5.27 3.09
N ALA A 24 -9.46 -6.02 2.06
CA ALA A 24 -8.13 -5.89 1.48
C ALA A 24 -8.02 -4.46 0.95
N TYR A 25 -6.93 -3.76 1.27
CA TYR A 25 -6.61 -2.48 0.64
C TYR A 25 -6.15 -2.82 -0.77
N GLN A 26 -7.03 -2.59 -1.75
CA GLN A 26 -6.82 -3.10 -3.09
C GLN A 26 -5.70 -2.35 -3.79
N LYS A 27 -5.59 -1.04 -3.53
CA LYS A 27 -4.54 -0.24 -4.14
C LYS A 27 -4.00 0.81 -3.19
N VAL A 28 -2.71 0.75 -2.93
CA VAL A 28 -1.96 1.77 -2.19
C VAL A 28 -1.06 2.53 -3.15
N ALA A 29 -1.16 3.85 -3.16
CA ALA A 29 -0.28 4.73 -3.93
C ALA A 29 0.73 5.42 -3.00
N VAL A 30 2.01 5.42 -3.40
CA VAL A 30 3.10 6.09 -2.67
C VAL A 30 3.66 7.21 -3.53
N LEU A 31 3.56 8.45 -3.06
CA LEU A 31 4.11 9.63 -3.73
C LEU A 31 5.45 10.04 -3.11
N GLY A 32 6.55 9.86 -3.82
CA GLY A 32 7.91 10.01 -3.30
C GLY A 32 8.58 8.67 -2.97
N ALA A 33 8.29 7.64 -3.77
CA ALA A 33 8.73 6.27 -3.54
C ALA A 33 10.25 6.06 -3.65
N SER A 34 10.96 6.93 -4.37
CA SER A 34 12.42 6.85 -4.54
C SER A 34 13.20 7.54 -3.41
N GLY A 35 12.52 8.29 -2.55
CA GLY A 35 13.14 9.00 -1.42
C GLY A 35 13.61 8.07 -0.30
N GLY A 36 14.40 8.62 0.63
CA GLY A 36 14.97 7.84 1.75
C GLY A 36 13.94 7.21 2.69
N ILE A 37 12.74 7.81 2.79
CA ILE A 37 11.59 7.23 3.51
C ILE A 37 10.74 6.35 2.57
N GLY A 38 10.59 6.77 1.32
CA GLY A 38 9.75 6.12 0.33
C GLY A 38 10.17 4.68 0.04
N GLN A 39 11.45 4.41 -0.11
CA GLN A 39 11.97 3.06 -0.41
C GLN A 39 11.67 2.04 0.71
N PRO A 40 12.09 2.26 1.98
CA PRO A 40 11.80 1.31 3.05
C PRO A 40 10.29 1.19 3.33
N MET A 41 9.53 2.28 3.20
CA MET A 41 8.08 2.23 3.36
C MET A 41 7.42 1.39 2.26
N SER A 42 7.86 1.52 1.01
CA SER A 42 7.35 0.73 -0.12
C SER A 42 7.68 -0.75 0.03
N LEU A 43 8.85 -1.08 0.58
CA LEU A 43 9.22 -2.45 0.94
C LEU A 43 8.27 -3.06 1.99
N LEU A 44 8.00 -2.33 3.07
CA LEU A 44 7.07 -2.80 4.12
C LEU A 44 5.64 -2.96 3.59
N LEU A 45 5.18 -2.04 2.72
CA LEU A 45 3.87 -2.15 2.08
C LEU A 45 3.79 -3.36 1.13
N LYS A 46 4.85 -3.65 0.38
CA LYS A 46 4.95 -4.84 -0.49
C LYS A 46 4.87 -6.15 0.32
N GLN A 47 5.40 -6.17 1.53
CA GLN A 47 5.34 -7.34 2.44
C GLN A 47 3.98 -7.52 3.13
N SER A 48 3.11 -6.50 3.14
CA SER A 48 1.82 -6.57 3.81
C SER A 48 0.82 -7.43 3.02
N PRO A 49 0.18 -8.44 3.63
CA PRO A 49 -0.84 -9.26 2.97
C PRO A 49 -2.14 -8.46 2.69
N LEU A 50 -2.26 -7.25 3.25
CA LEU A 50 -3.43 -6.40 3.06
C LEU A 50 -3.37 -5.60 1.75
N VAL A 51 -2.20 -5.53 1.09
CA VAL A 51 -1.99 -4.76 -0.13
C VAL A 51 -1.99 -5.68 -1.33
N THR A 52 -2.88 -5.45 -2.31
CA THR A 52 -2.92 -6.25 -3.54
C THR A 52 -2.31 -5.51 -4.74
N GLN A 53 -2.30 -4.18 -4.73
CA GLN A 53 -1.60 -3.34 -5.70
C GLN A 53 -0.84 -2.22 -5.01
N LEU A 54 0.42 -2.03 -5.40
CA LEU A 54 1.30 -0.97 -4.92
C LEU A 54 1.71 -0.10 -6.12
N SER A 55 1.21 1.12 -6.19
CA SER A 55 1.57 2.09 -7.22
C SER A 55 2.57 3.09 -6.69
N LEU A 56 3.76 3.10 -7.28
CA LEU A 56 4.86 3.95 -6.88
C LEU A 56 4.97 5.14 -7.83
N TYR A 57 5.02 6.33 -7.26
CA TYR A 57 5.24 7.57 -7.99
C TYR A 57 6.48 8.28 -7.48
N ASP A 58 7.28 8.78 -8.41
CA ASP A 58 8.34 9.74 -8.13
C ASP A 58 8.68 10.54 -9.40
N ILE A 59 9.39 11.65 -9.23
CA ILE A 59 9.93 12.44 -10.35
C ILE A 59 11.18 11.79 -10.95
N ALA A 60 11.88 10.94 -10.19
CA ALA A 60 13.10 10.26 -10.65
C ALA A 60 13.21 8.82 -10.09
N HIS A 61 13.95 7.96 -10.80
CA HIS A 61 14.40 6.62 -10.38
C HIS A 61 13.33 5.56 -9.99
N VAL A 62 12.05 5.90 -9.99
CA VAL A 62 10.95 5.03 -9.52
C VAL A 62 10.82 3.70 -10.28
N LYS A 63 11.21 3.66 -11.56
CA LYS A 63 11.19 2.42 -12.36
C LYS A 63 12.15 1.36 -11.79
N GLY A 64 13.32 1.78 -11.31
CA GLY A 64 14.29 0.88 -10.67
C GLY A 64 13.78 0.35 -9.33
N VAL A 65 13.18 1.24 -8.51
CA VAL A 65 12.56 0.87 -7.22
C VAL A 65 11.43 -0.14 -7.42
N ALA A 66 10.57 0.07 -8.42
CA ALA A 66 9.50 -0.87 -8.72
C ALA A 66 10.03 -2.21 -9.23
N ALA A 67 11.09 -2.23 -10.06
CA ALA A 67 11.71 -3.45 -10.51
C ALA A 67 12.28 -4.27 -9.33
N ASP A 68 12.97 -3.61 -8.41
CA ASP A 68 13.51 -4.23 -7.20
C ASP A 68 12.40 -4.87 -6.34
N LEU A 69 11.35 -4.10 -6.03
CA LEU A 69 10.23 -4.60 -5.22
C LEU A 69 9.40 -5.68 -5.93
N SER A 70 9.36 -5.68 -7.27
CA SER A 70 8.60 -6.67 -8.03
C SER A 70 9.15 -8.09 -7.91
N HIS A 71 10.43 -8.24 -7.57
CA HIS A 71 11.06 -9.55 -7.37
C HIS A 71 10.71 -10.22 -6.03
N ILE A 72 10.14 -9.46 -5.10
CA ILE A 72 9.75 -10.00 -3.79
C ILE A 72 8.50 -10.87 -3.96
N GLU A 73 8.58 -12.12 -3.51
CA GLU A 73 7.54 -13.16 -3.58
C GLU A 73 6.32 -12.89 -2.69
N THR A 74 5.61 -11.81 -2.99
CA THR A 74 4.38 -11.39 -2.30
C THR A 74 3.30 -11.12 -3.34
N PRO A 75 2.01 -11.33 -3.00
CA PRO A 75 0.93 -11.24 -3.97
C PRO A 75 0.69 -9.82 -4.53
N ALA A 76 1.18 -8.78 -3.86
CA ALA A 76 0.96 -7.40 -4.27
C ALA A 76 1.62 -7.09 -5.63
N ARG A 77 0.86 -6.60 -6.61
CA ARG A 77 1.42 -6.17 -7.90
C ARG A 77 2.01 -4.77 -7.77
N VAL A 78 3.24 -4.58 -8.24
CA VAL A 78 3.92 -3.28 -8.21
C VAL A 78 3.82 -2.58 -9.57
N THR A 79 3.42 -1.31 -9.59
CA THR A 79 3.48 -0.44 -10.78
C THR A 79 4.33 0.80 -10.48
N SER A 80 4.98 1.36 -11.50
CA SER A 80 5.73 2.61 -11.40
C SER A 80 5.13 3.68 -12.30
N HIS A 81 5.18 4.92 -11.83
CA HIS A 81 4.69 6.12 -12.50
C HIS A 81 5.75 7.22 -12.39
N LEU A 82 6.35 7.60 -13.51
CA LEU A 82 7.46 8.54 -13.58
C LEU A 82 6.99 9.92 -14.04
N GLY A 83 7.21 10.92 -13.20
CA GLY A 83 7.01 12.32 -13.55
C GLY A 83 5.53 12.76 -13.64
N PRO A 84 5.28 14.08 -13.78
CA PRO A 84 3.96 14.66 -13.53
C PRO A 84 2.83 14.13 -14.42
N ALA A 85 3.16 13.72 -15.66
CA ALA A 85 2.18 13.18 -16.61
C ALA A 85 1.56 11.85 -16.16
N GLU A 86 2.30 11.04 -15.39
CA GLU A 86 1.86 9.70 -14.97
C GLU A 86 1.21 9.71 -13.58
N LEU A 87 1.17 10.87 -12.90
CA LEU A 87 0.62 11.01 -11.54
C LEU A 87 -0.86 10.61 -11.47
N SER A 88 -1.67 11.02 -12.45
CA SER A 88 -3.10 10.67 -12.48
C SER A 88 -3.30 9.16 -12.57
N GLY A 89 -2.46 8.46 -13.36
CA GLY A 89 -2.46 7.00 -13.47
C GLY A 89 -2.10 6.30 -12.16
N CYS A 90 -1.17 6.86 -11.39
CA CYS A 90 -0.82 6.34 -10.06
C CYS A 90 -2.01 6.39 -9.10
N LEU A 91 -2.72 7.52 -9.08
CA LEU A 91 -3.82 7.78 -8.15
C LEU A 91 -5.15 7.12 -8.53
N THR A 92 -5.34 6.78 -9.80
CA THR A 92 -6.61 6.23 -10.29
C THR A 92 -6.97 4.92 -9.58
N GLY A 93 -8.05 4.94 -8.81
CA GLY A 93 -8.51 3.77 -8.05
C GLY A 93 -7.68 3.42 -6.81
N ALA A 94 -6.87 4.34 -6.29
CA ALA A 94 -6.16 4.15 -5.02
C ALA A 94 -7.11 4.28 -3.83
N ASP A 95 -7.09 3.31 -2.92
CA ASP A 95 -7.84 3.34 -1.66
C ASP A 95 -7.11 4.17 -0.60
N VAL A 96 -5.78 4.09 -0.62
CA VAL A 96 -4.89 4.79 0.31
C VAL A 96 -3.77 5.46 -0.48
N VAL A 97 -3.50 6.73 -0.14
CA VAL A 97 -2.40 7.50 -0.71
C VAL A 97 -1.48 7.92 0.43
N VAL A 98 -0.20 7.56 0.34
CA VAL A 98 0.83 7.94 1.30
C VAL A 98 1.80 8.90 0.63
N ILE A 99 2.10 10.02 1.28
CA ILE A 99 2.90 11.11 0.71
C ILE A 99 4.16 11.34 1.56
N PRO A 100 5.20 10.51 1.40
CA PRO A 100 6.52 10.76 1.97
C PRO A 100 7.32 11.81 1.19
N ALA A 101 6.86 12.25 0.01
CA ALA A 101 7.54 13.26 -0.79
C ALA A 101 7.80 14.54 0.00
N GLY A 102 9.05 15.01 -0.04
CA GLY A 102 9.48 16.20 0.65
C GLY A 102 10.99 16.30 0.73
N VAL A 103 11.48 17.47 1.11
CA VAL A 103 12.91 17.72 1.27
C VAL A 103 13.28 17.53 2.74
N PRO A 104 14.30 16.69 3.05
CA PRO A 104 14.78 16.54 4.41
C PRO A 104 15.22 17.88 5.00
N ARG A 105 14.92 18.11 6.27
CA ARG A 105 15.36 19.32 6.97
C ARG A 105 16.89 19.36 7.06
N LYS A 106 17.50 20.45 6.64
CA LYS A 106 18.93 20.71 6.89
C LYS A 106 19.14 21.18 8.35
N PRO A 107 20.20 20.75 9.04
CA PRO A 107 20.53 21.30 10.36
C PRO A 107 20.72 22.83 10.27
N ALA A 108 20.23 23.56 11.27
CA ALA A 108 20.29 25.03 11.41
C ALA A 108 19.32 25.88 10.56
N VAL A 109 18.39 25.29 9.78
CA VAL A 109 17.30 26.04 9.14
C VAL A 109 15.96 25.75 9.82
N ASP A 110 15.21 26.82 10.13
CA ASP A 110 13.84 26.75 10.64
C ASP A 110 12.86 26.40 9.51
N TRP A 111 11.75 25.75 9.86
CA TRP A 111 10.75 25.25 8.90
C TRP A 111 10.19 26.33 7.97
N ASN A 112 10.09 27.57 8.45
CA ASN A 112 9.52 28.69 7.68
C ASN A 112 10.46 29.19 6.56
N ILE A 113 11.75 28.87 6.61
CA ILE A 113 12.75 29.34 5.62
C ILE A 113 12.86 28.35 4.44
N ILE A 114 12.46 27.09 4.64
CA ILE A 114 12.63 26.03 3.65
C ILE A 114 11.65 26.17 2.47
N SER A 115 10.45 26.72 2.71
CA SER A 115 9.41 26.86 1.68
C SER A 115 9.73 27.91 0.62
N SER A 116 10.49 28.96 0.95
CA SER A 116 10.85 30.03 0.01
C SER A 116 12.04 29.68 -0.88
N ASP A 117 13.05 28.99 -0.34
CA ASP A 117 14.32 28.77 -1.05
C ASP A 117 14.37 27.46 -1.85
N THR A 118 13.45 26.53 -1.58
CA THR A 118 13.44 25.18 -2.16
C THR A 118 12.41 25.00 -3.26
N VAL A 119 11.36 25.83 -3.32
CA VAL A 119 10.36 25.80 -4.43
C VAL A 119 10.88 26.49 -5.70
N GLN A 120 11.93 27.31 -5.58
CA GLN A 120 12.54 28.09 -6.67
C GLN A 120 13.74 27.39 -7.35
N ARG A 121 14.18 26.21 -6.90
CA ARG A 121 15.31 25.48 -7.48
C ARG A 121 14.90 24.12 -8.03
#